data_AF-A0AAD7ERJ4-F1
#
_entry.id   AF-A0AAD7ERJ4-F1
#
_cell.length_a   1.000
_cell.length_b   1.000
_cell.length_c   1.000
_cell.angle_alpha   90.00
_cell.angle_beta   90.00
_cell.angle_gamma   90.00
#
_symmetry.space_group_name_H-M   'P 1'
#
loop_
_entity.id
_entity.type
_entity.pdbx_description
1 polymer ?
#
loop_
_entity_poly.entity_id
_entity_poly.type
_entity_poly.pdbx_seq_one_letter_code
_entity_poly.pdbx_strand_id
1 'polypeptide(L)'
;MASTSQTVQLARTAVSRILTAFISGPLEPTPAYFAQHYAPRIDIAIAQGHSFIVGPSRGTDTFALAYLKEHGVPPSRVTLFLNELEGAQAKWQQVADSLRARGAGVVVVGRGHTERDAVMTAASDYDILRYHTEAECRALYGNKYRPRVSGTQRNELRRKEMQEARSLPLSKPVDPPQFPNRPRTAFISGPLAPTTTTAFRPPRRHRSAGSQ
;
A
#
# COMPACT_ATOMS: atom_id res chain seq x y z
N MET A 1 0.70 29.95 -49.28
CA MET A 1 0.30 28.57 -48.89
C MET A 1 1.23 28.08 -47.81
N ALA A 2 0.70 27.23 -46.93
CA ALA A 2 0.98 27.18 -45.50
C ALA A 2 2.32 26.58 -45.03
N SER A 3 2.61 26.89 -43.75
CA SER A 3 3.15 25.98 -42.74
C SER A 3 4.63 26.12 -42.35
N THR A 4 4.98 27.29 -41.81
CA THR A 4 6.13 27.46 -40.90
C THR A 4 5.71 27.48 -39.42
N SER A 5 4.41 27.34 -39.13
CA SER A 5 3.86 27.52 -37.77
C SER A 5 3.79 26.24 -36.92
N GLN A 6 4.18 25.07 -37.42
CA GLN A 6 4.04 23.81 -36.68
C GLN A 6 5.21 23.48 -35.72
N THR A 7 6.36 24.15 -35.83
CA THR A 7 7.52 23.85 -34.96
C THR A 7 7.40 24.45 -33.56
N VAL A 8 6.49 25.41 -33.34
CA VAL A 8 6.34 26.09 -32.03
C VAL A 8 5.33 25.37 -31.11
N GLN A 9 4.66 24.31 -31.60
CA GLN A 9 3.49 23.74 -30.91
C GLN A 9 3.67 22.28 -30.43
N LEU A 10 4.89 21.91 -30.01
CA LEU A 10 5.14 20.65 -29.29
C LEU A 10 6.02 20.81 -28.04
N ALA A 11 6.31 22.04 -27.60
CA ALA A 11 6.73 22.29 -26.22
C ALA A 11 5.50 22.35 -25.30
N ARG A 12 4.65 21.31 -25.36
CA ARG A 12 3.71 21.07 -24.26
C ARG A 12 4.57 20.59 -23.11
N THR A 13 4.80 21.46 -22.14
CA THR A 13 5.40 21.11 -20.85
C THR A 13 4.65 19.90 -20.32
N ALA A 14 5.23 18.70 -20.53
CA ALA A 14 4.75 17.51 -19.87
C ALA A 14 4.97 17.80 -18.39
N VAL A 15 3.90 18.12 -17.67
CA VAL A 15 3.96 18.24 -16.23
C VAL A 15 4.41 16.88 -15.75
N SER A 16 5.71 16.77 -15.40
CA SER A 16 6.27 15.53 -14.90
C SER A 16 5.46 15.15 -13.66
N ARG A 17 4.76 14.02 -13.73
CA ARG A 17 4.00 13.51 -12.59
C ARG A 17 4.96 13.40 -11.40
N ILE A 18 4.58 14.00 -10.28
CA ILE A 18 5.31 13.80 -9.02
C ILE A 18 5.14 12.34 -8.64
N LEU A 19 6.24 11.59 -8.62
CA LEU A 19 6.22 10.18 -8.23
C LEU A 19 6.25 10.03 -6.71
N THR A 20 5.71 8.92 -6.22
CA THR A 20 5.70 8.57 -4.80
C THR A 20 6.55 7.34 -4.55
N ALA A 21 7.54 7.45 -3.66
CA ALA A 21 8.44 6.40 -3.24
C ALA A 21 7.95 5.72 -1.95
N PHE A 22 7.83 4.40 -1.93
CA PHE A 22 7.67 3.66 -0.68
C PHE A 22 9.05 3.24 -0.14
N ILE A 23 9.41 3.75 1.04
CA ILE A 23 10.65 3.37 1.72
C ILE A 23 10.38 2.17 2.63
N SER A 24 11.12 1.08 2.44
CA SER A 24 10.98 -0.15 3.24
C SER A 24 12.32 -0.82 3.52
N GLY A 25 12.49 -1.40 4.70
CA GLY A 25 13.73 -2.05 5.07
C GLY A 25 13.72 -2.86 6.36
N PRO A 26 14.91 -3.32 6.81
CA PRO A 26 15.03 -4.08 8.04
C PRO A 26 14.63 -3.26 9.28
N LEU A 27 14.28 -3.98 10.35
CA LEU A 27 13.94 -3.41 11.65
C LEU A 27 15.16 -2.94 12.46
N GLU A 28 16.34 -3.44 12.13
CA GLU A 28 17.59 -3.20 12.87
C GLU A 28 18.77 -2.86 11.93
N PRO A 29 18.63 -1.89 11.00
CA PRO A 29 19.78 -1.42 10.24
C PRO A 29 20.72 -0.63 11.15
N THR A 30 22.01 -0.70 10.87
CA THR A 30 22.98 0.25 11.46
C THR A 30 22.88 1.60 10.74
N PRO A 31 23.33 2.71 11.36
CA PRO A 31 23.42 4.00 10.67
C PRO A 31 24.24 3.92 9.38
N ALA A 32 25.37 3.20 9.40
CA ALA A 32 26.21 2.99 8.23
C ALA A 32 25.48 2.23 7.10
N TYR A 33 24.70 1.20 7.45
CA TYR A 33 23.86 0.48 6.49
C TYR A 33 22.82 1.41 5.84
N PHE A 34 22.14 2.24 6.64
CA PHE A 34 21.17 3.19 6.12
C PHE A 34 21.84 4.21 5.19
N ALA A 35 22.95 4.80 5.62
CA ALA A 35 23.72 5.77 4.84
C ALA A 35 24.24 5.19 3.52
N GLN A 36 24.66 3.93 3.50
CA GLN A 36 25.17 3.29 2.30
C GLN A 36 24.06 2.94 1.30
N HIS A 37 22.90 2.48 1.77
CA HIS A 37 21.92 1.82 0.91
C HIS A 37 20.64 2.63 0.65
N TYR A 38 20.29 3.54 1.56
CA TYR A 38 19.06 4.32 1.49
C TYR A 38 19.32 5.77 1.14
N ALA A 39 20.22 6.42 1.88
CA ALA A 39 20.47 7.86 1.75
C ALA A 39 20.68 8.32 0.29
N PRO A 40 21.55 7.71 -0.54
CA PRO A 40 21.75 8.15 -1.91
C PRO A 40 20.49 8.08 -2.78
N ARG A 41 19.65 7.06 -2.57
CA ARG A 41 18.39 6.87 -3.32
C ARG A 41 17.32 7.85 -2.85
N ILE A 42 17.29 8.13 -1.56
CA ILE A 42 16.42 9.15 -0.98
C ILE A 42 16.83 10.53 -1.50
N ASP A 43 18.12 10.86 -1.54
CA ASP A 43 18.64 12.13 -2.05
C ASP A 43 18.24 12.36 -3.51
N ILE A 44 18.37 11.33 -4.36
CA ILE A 44 17.91 11.38 -5.76
C ILE A 44 16.40 11.68 -5.81
N ALA A 45 15.59 10.98 -5.02
CA ALA A 45 14.14 11.20 -4.98
C ALA A 45 13.78 12.60 -4.43
N ILE A 46 14.53 13.11 -3.45
CA ILE A 46 14.37 14.46 -2.91
C ILE A 46 14.61 15.48 -4.02
N ALA A 47 15.74 15.37 -4.73
CA ALA A 47 16.14 16.26 -5.81
C ALA A 47 15.15 16.25 -6.98
N GLN A 48 14.50 15.11 -7.24
CA GLN A 48 13.45 14.96 -8.27
C GLN A 48 12.07 15.45 -7.81
N GLY A 49 11.94 15.96 -6.58
CA GLY A 49 10.67 16.49 -6.07
C GLY A 49 9.65 15.41 -5.69
N HIS A 50 10.05 14.14 -5.56
CA HIS A 50 9.15 13.02 -5.27
C HIS A 50 8.50 13.09 -3.88
N SER A 51 7.34 12.46 -3.72
CA SER A 51 6.69 12.23 -2.43
C SER A 51 7.12 10.88 -1.84
N PHE A 52 6.87 10.67 -0.54
CA PHE A 52 7.34 9.52 0.22
C PHE A 52 6.21 8.90 1.03
N ILE A 53 6.15 7.58 1.01
CA ILE A 53 5.33 6.74 1.88
C ILE A 53 6.25 5.98 2.82
N VAL A 54 5.93 6.00 4.11
CA VAL A 54 6.70 5.36 5.17
C VAL A 54 5.77 4.69 6.18
N GLY A 55 6.24 3.60 6.78
CA GLY A 55 5.56 2.94 7.87
C GLY A 55 5.94 3.53 9.23
N PRO A 56 5.38 3.01 10.33
CA PRO A 56 5.68 3.39 11.70
C PRO A 56 6.71 2.45 12.35
N SER A 57 7.33 1.56 11.56
CA SER A 57 8.18 0.50 12.10
C SER A 57 9.48 1.09 12.65
N ARG A 58 10.05 0.42 13.65
CA ARG A 58 11.43 0.72 14.07
C ARG A 58 12.42 0.41 12.93
N GLY A 59 13.62 0.97 13.02
CA GLY A 59 14.70 0.72 12.07
C GLY A 59 14.60 1.63 10.85
N THR A 60 14.46 1.04 9.66
CA THR A 60 14.53 1.79 8.40
C THR A 60 13.49 2.91 8.32
N ASP A 61 12.23 2.67 8.71
CA ASP A 61 11.20 3.72 8.62
C ASP A 61 11.50 4.88 9.57
N THR A 62 12.08 4.57 10.76
CA THR A 62 12.52 5.59 11.73
C THR A 62 13.68 6.42 11.18
N PHE A 63 14.70 5.78 10.59
CA PHE A 63 15.81 6.49 9.96
C PHE A 63 15.33 7.33 8.77
N ALA A 64 14.41 6.81 7.95
CA ALA A 64 13.86 7.52 6.80
C ALA A 64 13.10 8.79 7.23
N LEU A 65 12.23 8.70 8.23
CA LEU A 65 11.49 9.86 8.75
C LEU A 65 12.43 10.94 9.30
N ALA A 66 13.47 10.55 10.04
CA ALA A 66 14.48 11.49 10.54
C ALA A 66 15.26 12.13 9.39
N TYR A 67 15.74 11.31 8.46
CA TYR A 67 16.52 11.74 7.31
C TYR A 67 15.76 12.73 6.42
N LEU A 68 14.50 12.44 6.09
CA LEU A 68 13.64 13.34 5.29
C LEU A 68 13.43 14.68 6.01
N LYS A 69 13.25 14.67 7.33
CA LYS A 69 13.10 15.89 8.13
C LYS A 69 14.40 16.71 8.12
N GLU A 70 15.55 16.08 8.31
CA GLU A 70 16.87 16.72 8.33
C GLU A 70 17.24 17.33 6.97
N HIS A 71 16.80 16.70 5.87
CA HIS A 71 17.01 17.19 4.50
C HIS A 71 15.94 18.20 4.05
N GLY A 72 15.14 18.74 4.98
CA GLY A 72 14.19 19.81 4.69
C GLY A 72 13.03 19.39 3.78
N VAL A 73 12.71 18.10 3.69
CA VAL A 73 11.54 17.65 2.92
C VAL A 73 10.28 18.18 3.60
N PRO A 74 9.42 18.93 2.88
CA PRO A 74 8.22 19.47 3.48
C PRO A 74 7.29 18.31 3.89
N PRO A 75 6.63 18.40 5.06
CA PRO A 75 5.78 17.32 5.54
C PRO A 75 4.67 16.91 4.56
N SER A 76 4.17 17.84 3.73
CA SER A 76 3.19 17.56 2.67
C SER A 76 3.65 16.56 1.60
N ARG A 77 4.96 16.31 1.49
CA ARG A 77 5.53 15.26 0.63
C ARG A 77 5.68 13.92 1.36
N VAL A 78 5.25 13.79 2.61
CA VAL A 78 5.39 12.56 3.40
C VAL A 78 4.02 12.06 3.86
N THR A 79 3.76 10.78 3.64
CA THR A 79 2.57 10.09 4.14
C THR A 79 2.97 8.93 5.05
N LEU A 80 2.50 8.98 6.30
CA LEU A 80 2.66 7.90 7.27
C LEU A 80 1.48 6.92 7.15
N PHE A 81 1.78 5.65 6.94
CA PHE A 81 0.77 4.59 6.97
C PHE A 81 0.80 3.86 8.31
N LEU A 82 -0.36 3.68 8.91
CA LEU A 82 -0.59 2.93 10.15
C LEU A 82 -1.56 1.78 9.84
N ASN A 83 -1.44 0.67 10.56
CA ASN A 83 -2.53 -0.31 10.63
C ASN A 83 -3.56 0.09 11.70
N GLU A 84 -4.71 -0.58 11.72
CA GLU A 84 -5.79 -0.29 12.67
C GLU A 84 -5.35 -0.35 14.14
N LEU A 85 -4.52 -1.33 14.51
CA LEU A 85 -4.01 -1.49 15.87
C LEU A 85 -3.04 -0.37 16.24
N GLU A 86 -2.18 0.06 15.31
CA GLU A 86 -1.27 1.18 15.47
C GLU A 86 -2.07 2.49 15.59
N GLY A 87 -3.06 2.71 14.73
CA GLY A 87 -3.92 3.89 14.75
C GLY A 87 -4.78 4.04 16.01
N ALA A 88 -5.10 2.93 16.68
CA ALA A 88 -5.80 2.93 17.96
C ALA A 88 -4.89 3.25 19.17
N GLN A 89 -3.57 3.20 19.02
CA GLN A 89 -2.64 3.46 20.12
C GLN A 89 -2.43 4.97 20.33
N ALA A 90 -2.58 5.43 21.58
CA ALA A 90 -2.41 6.85 21.95
C ALA A 90 -1.08 7.45 21.49
N LYS A 91 0.01 6.68 21.57
CA LYS A 91 1.33 7.09 21.07
C LYS A 91 1.29 7.48 19.59
N TRP A 92 0.68 6.66 18.74
CA TRP A 92 0.63 6.90 17.31
C TRP A 92 -0.41 7.95 16.93
N GLN A 93 -1.47 8.12 17.72
CA GLN A 93 -2.41 9.22 17.56
C GLN A 93 -1.71 10.57 17.75
N GLN A 94 -0.92 10.73 18.82
CA GLN A 94 -0.14 11.96 19.05
C GLN A 94 0.84 12.26 17.90
N VAL A 95 1.56 11.23 17.42
CA VAL A 95 2.47 11.38 16.27
C VAL A 95 1.70 11.73 15.01
N ALA A 96 0.59 11.06 14.73
CA ALA A 96 -0.25 11.30 13.57
C ALA A 96 -0.82 12.73 13.58
N ASP A 97 -1.31 13.20 14.72
CA ASP A 97 -1.89 14.54 14.85
C ASP A 97 -0.81 15.62 14.69
N SER A 98 0.39 15.41 15.25
CA SER A 98 1.54 16.28 15.04
C SER A 98 1.95 16.35 13.56
N LEU A 99 1.96 15.21 12.86
CA LEU A 99 2.26 15.15 11.43
C LEU A 99 1.20 15.85 10.59
N ARG A 100 -0.09 15.59 10.86
CA ARG A 100 -1.22 16.24 10.17
C ARG A 100 -1.21 17.76 10.37
N ALA A 101 -0.95 18.23 11.59
CA ALA A 101 -0.85 19.66 11.88
C ALA A 101 0.27 20.36 11.09
N ARG A 102 1.28 19.60 10.65
CA ARG A 102 2.38 20.08 9.81
C ARG A 102 2.14 19.87 8.32
N GLY A 103 0.99 19.33 7.94
CA GLY A 103 0.58 19.11 6.55
C GLY A 103 0.94 17.74 5.98
N ALA A 104 1.45 16.79 6.77
CA ALA A 104 1.73 15.44 6.30
C ALA A 104 0.46 14.59 6.15
N GLY A 105 0.51 13.67 5.21
CA GLY A 105 -0.53 12.64 5.06
C GLY A 105 -0.44 11.61 6.17
N VAL A 106 -1.58 11.17 6.70
CA VAL A 106 -1.64 10.00 7.58
C VAL A 106 -2.80 9.12 7.17
N VAL A 107 -2.51 7.86 6.90
CA VAL A 107 -3.47 6.86 6.41
C VAL A 107 -3.50 5.68 7.38
N VAL A 108 -4.69 5.29 7.84
CA VAL A 108 -4.89 4.10 8.68
C VAL A 108 -5.57 3.03 7.84
N VAL A 109 -4.91 1.91 7.58
CA VAL A 109 -5.39 0.85 6.68
C VAL A 109 -4.93 -0.53 7.12
N GLY A 110 -5.81 -1.51 6.95
CA GLY A 110 -5.51 -2.92 7.19
C GLY A 110 -5.43 -3.27 8.67
N ARG A 111 -5.68 -4.54 8.97
CA ARG A 111 -5.70 -5.07 10.34
C ARG A 111 -4.31 -5.32 10.91
N GLY A 112 -3.30 -5.40 10.06
CA GLY A 112 -1.92 -5.67 10.46
C GLY A 112 -0.91 -5.21 9.42
N HIS A 113 0.38 -5.39 9.74
CA HIS A 113 1.48 -4.87 8.91
C HIS A 113 1.46 -5.42 7.47
N THR A 114 1.08 -6.68 7.26
CA THR A 114 1.06 -7.28 5.91
C THR A 114 0.06 -6.59 4.97
N GLU A 115 -1.15 -6.31 5.46
CA GLU A 115 -2.19 -5.63 4.68
C GLU A 115 -1.82 -4.17 4.44
N ARG A 116 -1.34 -3.49 5.50
CA ARG A 116 -0.84 -2.11 5.40
C ARG A 116 0.26 -2.00 4.35
N ASP A 117 1.27 -2.87 4.39
CA ASP A 117 2.39 -2.86 3.44
C ASP A 117 1.94 -3.15 2.00
N ALA A 118 0.91 -3.99 1.81
CA ALA A 118 0.31 -4.21 0.50
C ALA A 118 -0.37 -2.93 -0.03
N VAL A 119 -1.10 -2.21 0.82
CA VAL A 119 -1.69 -0.90 0.46
C VAL A 119 -0.61 0.14 0.16
N MET A 120 0.47 0.20 0.96
CA MET A 120 1.60 1.10 0.71
C MET A 120 2.29 0.80 -0.63
N THR A 121 2.46 -0.47 -0.97
CA THR A 121 2.99 -0.90 -2.27
C THR A 121 2.05 -0.43 -3.39
N ALA A 122 0.75 -0.64 -3.25
CA ALA A 122 -0.23 -0.21 -4.25
C ALA A 122 -0.36 1.32 -4.40
N ALA A 123 -0.16 2.08 -3.32
CA ALA A 123 -0.29 3.53 -3.28
C ALA A 123 0.97 4.29 -3.74
N SER A 124 2.08 3.60 -3.98
CA SER A 124 3.35 4.19 -4.42
C SER A 124 3.66 3.80 -5.86
N ASP A 125 4.49 4.61 -6.52
CA ASP A 125 4.93 4.37 -7.90
C ASP A 125 6.12 3.40 -7.96
N TYR A 126 7.01 3.45 -6.97
CA TYR A 126 8.19 2.60 -6.87
C TYR A 126 8.64 2.46 -5.41
N ASP A 127 9.58 1.54 -5.17
CA ASP A 127 10.12 1.26 -3.84
C ASP A 127 11.58 1.70 -3.71
N ILE A 128 11.91 2.40 -2.62
CA ILE A 128 13.27 2.56 -2.12
C ILE A 128 13.45 1.50 -1.04
N LEU A 129 13.88 0.31 -1.46
CA LEU A 129 14.01 -0.84 -0.57
C LEU A 129 15.37 -1.51 -0.63
N ARG A 130 15.72 -2.13 0.50
CA ARG A 130 16.80 -3.08 0.67
C ARG A 130 16.47 -3.99 1.86
N TYR A 131 16.82 -5.26 1.79
CA TYR A 131 16.82 -6.13 2.96
C TYR A 131 18.20 -6.78 3.11
N HIS A 132 18.47 -7.27 4.31
CA HIS A 132 19.72 -7.96 4.58
C HIS A 132 19.85 -9.20 3.68
N THR A 133 21.05 -9.42 3.16
CA THR A 133 21.37 -10.68 2.50
C THR A 133 21.34 -11.82 3.53
N GLU A 134 21.32 -13.06 3.06
CA GLU A 134 21.45 -14.21 3.95
C GLU A 134 22.76 -14.17 4.75
N ALA A 135 23.87 -13.82 4.11
CA ALA A 135 25.16 -13.70 4.78
C ALA A 135 25.14 -12.65 5.91
N GLU A 136 24.54 -11.49 5.66
CA GLU A 136 24.36 -10.45 6.68
C GLU A 136 23.42 -10.91 7.80
N CYS A 137 22.31 -11.58 7.47
CA CYS A 137 21.41 -12.14 8.48
C CYS A 137 22.12 -13.19 9.35
N ARG A 138 22.96 -14.05 8.77
CA ARG A 138 23.76 -15.03 9.50
C ARG A 138 24.79 -14.35 10.40
N ALA A 139 25.44 -13.29 9.93
CA ALA A 139 26.36 -12.51 10.75
C ALA A 139 25.65 -11.83 11.94
N LEU A 140 24.44 -11.29 11.72
CA LEU A 140 23.67 -10.59 12.75
C LEU A 140 23.06 -11.53 13.79
N TYR A 141 22.47 -12.64 13.35
CA TYR A 141 21.69 -13.53 14.24
C TYR A 141 22.47 -14.78 14.68
N GLY A 142 23.60 -15.10 14.04
CA GLY A 142 24.40 -16.28 14.33
C GLY A 142 23.54 -17.55 14.33
N ASN A 143 23.63 -18.32 15.42
CA ASN A 143 22.88 -19.57 15.60
C ASN A 143 21.36 -19.37 15.71
N LYS A 144 20.87 -18.14 15.91
CA LYS A 144 19.43 -17.81 15.92
C LYS A 144 18.89 -17.53 14.52
N TYR A 145 19.75 -17.46 13.50
CA TYR A 145 19.32 -17.26 12.13
C TYR A 145 18.37 -18.38 11.68
N ARG A 146 17.26 -17.98 11.06
CA ARG A 146 16.34 -18.89 10.37
C ARG A 146 16.04 -18.31 9.00
N PRO A 147 16.10 -19.14 7.93
CA PRO A 147 15.74 -18.68 6.60
C PRO A 147 14.27 -18.24 6.59
N ARG A 148 14.01 -17.02 6.11
CA ARG A 148 12.67 -16.46 6.01
C ARG A 148 12.62 -15.41 4.92
N VAL A 149 11.43 -15.23 4.33
CA VAL A 149 11.14 -14.08 3.47
C VAL A 149 10.84 -12.88 4.37
N SER A 150 11.64 -11.82 4.26
CA SER A 150 11.44 -10.60 5.04
C SER A 150 10.20 -9.82 4.57
N GLY A 151 9.67 -8.94 5.42
CA GLY A 151 8.56 -8.06 5.02
C GLY A 151 8.91 -7.20 3.80
N THR A 152 10.10 -6.61 3.81
CA THR A 152 10.63 -5.83 2.68
C THR A 152 10.77 -6.66 1.40
N GLN A 153 11.20 -7.92 1.50
CA GLN A 153 11.26 -8.82 0.34
C GLN A 153 9.87 -9.14 -0.19
N ARG A 154 8.86 -9.32 0.68
CA ARG A 154 7.47 -9.46 0.22
C ARG A 154 6.98 -8.22 -0.53
N ASN A 155 7.38 -7.01 -0.12
CA ASN A 155 7.02 -5.78 -0.82
C ASN A 155 7.60 -5.77 -2.24
N GLU A 156 8.86 -6.16 -2.40
CA GLU A 156 9.49 -6.30 -3.73
C GLU A 156 8.75 -7.31 -4.61
N LEU A 157 8.38 -8.47 -4.06
CA LEU A 157 7.62 -9.49 -4.81
C LEU A 157 6.25 -8.97 -5.25
N ARG A 158 5.50 -8.29 -4.37
CA ARG A 158 4.21 -7.67 -4.73
C ARG A 158 4.36 -6.65 -5.86
N ARG A 159 5.42 -5.83 -5.83
CA ARG A 159 5.69 -4.86 -6.91
C ARG A 159 5.92 -5.55 -8.25
N LYS A 160 6.72 -6.62 -8.26
CA LYS A 160 6.99 -7.42 -9.47
C LYS A 160 5.71 -8.03 -10.02
N GLU A 161 4.90 -8.66 -9.17
CA GLU A 161 3.60 -9.22 -9.55
C GLU A 161 2.67 -8.15 -10.16
N MET A 162 2.62 -6.94 -9.58
CA MET A 162 1.83 -5.83 -10.12
C MET A 162 2.35 -5.33 -11.48
N GLN A 163 3.67 -5.29 -11.66
CA GLN A 163 4.29 -4.87 -12.92
C GLN A 163 4.05 -5.90 -14.02
N GLU A 164 4.19 -7.19 -13.69
CA GLU A 164 3.87 -8.31 -14.58
C GLU A 164 2.40 -8.26 -15.01
N ALA A 165 1.47 -8.13 -14.06
CA ALA A 165 0.03 -7.98 -14.32
C ALA A 165 -0.30 -6.78 -15.22
N ARG A 166 0.44 -5.68 -15.12
CA ARG A 166 0.26 -4.48 -15.96
C ARG A 166 0.88 -4.64 -17.35
N SER A 167 1.90 -5.47 -17.48
CA SER A 167 2.60 -5.75 -18.75
C SER A 167 1.92 -6.84 -19.59
N LEU A 168 1.04 -7.66 -18.98
CA LEU A 168 0.23 -8.63 -19.68
C LEU A 168 -0.71 -7.91 -20.67
N PRO A 169 -0.71 -8.28 -21.96
CA PRO A 169 -1.66 -7.73 -22.90
C PRO A 169 -3.07 -8.05 -22.41
N LEU A 170 -3.96 -7.06 -22.41
CA LEU A 170 -5.41 -7.28 -22.32
C LEU A 170 -5.73 -8.38 -23.33
N SER A 171 -6.00 -9.60 -22.84
CA SER A 171 -6.54 -10.64 -23.70
C SER A 171 -7.77 -10.03 -24.37
N LYS A 172 -7.87 -10.22 -25.69
CA LYS A 172 -9.01 -9.74 -26.49
C LYS A 172 -10.30 -10.05 -25.74
N PRO A 173 -11.31 -9.16 -25.77
CA PRO A 173 -12.60 -9.47 -25.19
C PRO A 173 -13.01 -10.86 -25.70
N VAL A 174 -13.12 -11.81 -24.77
CA VAL A 174 -13.70 -13.11 -25.07
C VAL A 174 -15.10 -12.78 -25.54
N ASP A 175 -15.41 -13.12 -26.79
CA ASP A 175 -16.75 -12.94 -27.33
C ASP A 175 -17.74 -13.47 -26.29
N PRO A 176 -18.78 -12.69 -25.94
CA PRO A 176 -19.78 -13.17 -25.00
C PRO A 176 -20.26 -14.54 -25.48
N PRO A 177 -20.44 -15.52 -24.58
CA PRO A 177 -20.84 -16.86 -24.97
C PRO A 177 -22.06 -16.74 -25.89
N GLN A 178 -21.91 -17.21 -27.14
CA GLN A 178 -23.02 -17.29 -28.06
C GLN A 178 -23.98 -18.34 -27.51
N PHE A 179 -24.95 -17.88 -26.71
CA PHE A 179 -26.06 -18.71 -26.31
C PHE A 179 -26.83 -19.06 -27.58
N PRO A 180 -27.00 -20.35 -27.92
CA PRO A 180 -27.83 -20.72 -29.04
C PRO A 180 -29.24 -20.16 -28.80
N ASN A 181 -29.77 -19.46 -29.80
CA ASN A 181 -31.14 -18.97 -29.83
C ASN A 181 -32.10 -20.11 -29.47
N ARG A 182 -32.53 -20.17 -28.22
CA ARG A 182 -33.64 -21.05 -27.85
C ARG A 182 -34.92 -20.41 -28.39
N PRO A 183 -35.76 -21.16 -29.14
CA PRO A 183 -37.06 -20.65 -29.52
C PRO A 183 -37.85 -20.28 -28.26
N ARG A 184 -38.49 -19.12 -28.28
CA ARG A 184 -39.39 -18.64 -27.22
C ARG A 184 -40.50 -19.67 -27.02
N THR A 185 -40.38 -20.52 -26.00
CA THR A 185 -41.51 -21.30 -25.51
C THR A 185 -42.51 -20.35 -24.88
N ALA A 186 -43.76 -20.44 -25.33
CA ALA A 186 -44.87 -19.63 -24.87
C ALA A 186 -45.00 -19.67 -23.34
N PHE A 187 -45.15 -18.49 -22.75
CA PHE A 187 -45.58 -18.31 -21.37
C PHE A 187 -46.98 -18.92 -21.22
N ILE A 188 -47.08 -20.02 -20.47
CA ILE A 188 -48.36 -20.47 -19.90
C ILE A 188 -48.47 -19.80 -18.53
N SER A 189 -49.36 -18.80 -18.45
CA SER A 189 -49.79 -18.19 -17.19
C SER A 189 -50.55 -19.22 -16.35
N GLY A 190 -49.98 -19.62 -15.22
CA GLY A 190 -50.64 -20.40 -14.17
C GLY A 190 -50.55 -19.64 -12.83
N PRO A 191 -51.61 -19.62 -12.01
CA PRO A 191 -51.68 -18.77 -10.83
C PRO A 191 -50.78 -19.25 -9.68
N LEU A 192 -50.08 -18.29 -9.06
CA LEU A 192 -49.27 -18.46 -7.85
C LEU A 192 -50.17 -18.69 -6.63
N ALA A 193 -49.96 -19.81 -5.93
CA ALA A 193 -50.51 -20.05 -4.60
C ALA A 193 -49.74 -19.25 -3.53
N PRO A 194 -50.39 -18.77 -2.45
CA PRO A 194 -49.74 -17.99 -1.40
C PRO A 194 -48.92 -18.90 -0.48
N THR A 195 -47.65 -18.55 -0.26
CA THR A 195 -46.80 -19.17 0.76
C THR A 195 -46.80 -18.35 2.04
N THR A 196 -46.94 -19.10 3.14
CA THR A 196 -47.21 -18.66 4.50
C THR A 196 -46.00 -17.98 5.15
N THR A 197 -46.21 -16.76 5.63
CA THR A 197 -45.29 -16.02 6.49
C THR A 197 -45.09 -16.76 7.82
N THR A 198 -43.91 -17.35 8.03
CA THR A 198 -43.48 -17.87 9.34
C THR A 198 -42.63 -16.82 10.04
N ALA A 199 -43.14 -16.32 11.16
CA ALA A 199 -42.54 -15.30 11.99
C ALA A 199 -41.23 -15.77 12.66
N PHE A 200 -40.17 -14.97 12.49
CA PHE A 200 -38.89 -15.13 13.16
C PHE A 200 -39.00 -14.65 14.61
N ARG A 201 -38.76 -15.55 15.57
CA ARG A 201 -38.84 -15.29 17.01
C ARG A 201 -37.40 -15.14 17.56
N PRO A 202 -37.01 -14.01 18.18
CA PRO A 202 -35.66 -13.84 18.71
C PRO A 202 -35.47 -14.62 20.03
N PRO A 203 -34.25 -15.13 20.31
CA PRO A 203 -33.96 -15.88 21.53
C PRO A 203 -33.89 -14.98 22.78
N ARG A 204 -34.49 -15.49 23.87
CA ARG A 204 -34.49 -14.91 25.22
C ARG A 204 -33.07 -14.81 25.79
N ARG A 205 -32.73 -13.64 26.35
CA ARG A 205 -31.55 -13.45 27.21
C ARG A 205 -31.79 -14.10 28.57
N HIS A 206 -30.95 -15.06 28.95
CA HIS A 206 -30.81 -15.47 30.35
C HIS A 206 -29.86 -14.49 31.06
N ARG A 207 -30.39 -13.79 32.08
CA ARG A 207 -29.59 -13.17 33.14
C ARG A 207 -29.34 -14.24 34.20
N SER A 208 -28.09 -14.63 34.40
CA SER A 208 -27.65 -15.30 35.62
C SER A 208 -27.17 -14.21 36.59
N ALA A 209 -27.86 -14.13 37.72
CA ALA A 209 -27.38 -13.46 38.92
C ALA A 209 -26.28 -14.33 39.55
N GLY A 210 -25.17 -13.71 39.91
CA GLY A 210 -24.16 -14.28 40.81
C GLY A 210 -24.05 -13.37 42.02
N SER A 211 -24.62 -13.83 43.14
CA SER A 211 -24.28 -13.36 44.48
C SER A 211 -23.28 -14.33 45.07
N GLN A 212 -22.13 -13.83 45.50
CA GLN A 212 -21.50 -14.04 46.81
C GLN A 212 -20.24 -13.17 46.87
#